data_AF-A0A803MUY5-F1
#
_entry.id   AF-A0A803MUY5-F1
#
_cell.length_a   1.000
_cell.length_b   1.000
_cell.length_c   1.000
_cell.angle_alpha   90.00
_cell.angle_beta   90.00
_cell.angle_gamma   90.00
#
_symmetry.space_group_name_H-M   'P 1'
#
loop_
_entity.id
_entity.type
_entity.pdbx_description
1 polymer ?
#
loop_
_entity_poly.entity_id
_entity_poly.type
_entity_poly.pdbx_seq_one_letter_code
_entity_poly.pdbx_strand_id
1 'polypeptide(L)'
;MSKISLADMQNPLYLHPGDGHNSVSVDKLTGAANYKEWRRSMEIVLASKRKLGFVTGLVKKDAEDEVKADQWDTCNNMVIA
;
A
#
# COMPACT_ATOMS: atom_id res chain seq x y z
N MET A 1 11.98 -9.72 22.23
CA MET A 1 11.41 -9.30 20.92
C MET A 1 10.61 -10.47 20.39
N SER A 2 9.31 -10.28 20.15
CA SER A 2 8.53 -11.25 19.38
C SER A 2 9.12 -11.36 17.97
N LYS A 3 9.30 -12.58 17.48
CA LYS A 3 9.72 -12.79 16.09
C LYS A 3 8.52 -12.50 15.20
N ILE A 4 8.70 -11.65 14.19
CA ILE A 4 7.71 -11.42 13.14
C ILE A 4 7.51 -12.74 12.39
N SER A 5 6.27 -13.20 12.26
CA SER A 5 5.96 -14.42 11.53
C SER A 5 5.82 -14.16 10.03
N LEU A 6 5.85 -15.23 9.23
CA LEU A 6 5.55 -15.12 7.80
C LEU A 6 4.13 -14.59 7.54
N ALA A 7 3.17 -14.95 8.40
CA ALA A 7 1.80 -14.46 8.29
C ALA A 7 1.71 -12.95 8.51
N ASP A 8 2.48 -12.42 9.46
CA ASP A 8 2.57 -10.98 9.71
C ASP A 8 3.14 -10.26 8.49
N MET A 9 4.23 -10.77 7.89
CA MET A 9 4.82 -10.20 6.67
C MET A 9 3.88 -10.27 5.45
N GLN A 10 2.90 -11.17 5.47
CA GLN A 10 1.87 -11.28 4.44
C GLN A 10 0.62 -10.44 4.76
N ASN A 11 0.52 -9.83 5.94
CA ASN A 11 -0.60 -8.97 6.26
C ASN A 11 -0.50 -7.65 5.45
N PRO A 12 -1.54 -7.23 4.70
CA PRO A 12 -1.53 -5.93 4.02
C PRO A 12 -1.37 -4.72 4.97
N LEU A 13 -1.73 -4.88 6.24
CA LEU A 13 -1.54 -3.88 7.30
C LEU A 13 -0.13 -3.87 7.91
N TYR A 14 0.74 -4.81 7.50
CA TYR A 14 2.14 -4.78 7.90
C TYR A 14 2.89 -3.70 7.12
N LEU A 15 3.65 -2.88 7.84
CA LEU A 15 4.54 -1.89 7.27
C LEU A 15 5.94 -2.50 7.17
N HIS A 16 6.36 -2.85 5.95
CA HIS A 16 7.69 -3.43 5.76
C HIS A 16 8.76 -2.34 5.98
N PRO A 17 9.92 -2.63 6.60
CA PRO A 17 10.97 -1.62 6.80
C PRO A 17 11.47 -0.94 5.51
N GLY A 18 11.24 -1.58 4.36
CA GLY A 18 11.52 -1.03 3.02
C GLY A 18 10.40 -0.17 2.41
N ASP A 19 9.29 0.05 3.13
CA ASP A 19 8.22 0.96 2.74
C ASP A 19 8.51 2.35 3.34
N GLY A 20 9.14 3.20 2.53
CA GLY A 20 9.37 4.61 2.86
C GLY A 20 8.54 5.57 1.99
N HIS A 21 8.70 6.87 2.21
CA HIS A 21 8.00 7.93 1.47
C HIS A 21 8.18 7.86 -0.06
N ASN A 22 9.30 7.31 -0.55
CA ASN A 22 9.57 7.15 -1.99
C ASN A 22 9.31 5.73 -2.49
N SER A 23 8.53 4.94 -1.75
CA SER A 23 8.31 3.52 -2.07
C SER A 23 7.46 3.31 -3.32
N VAL A 24 6.63 4.29 -3.66
CA VAL A 24 5.85 4.31 -4.90
C VAL A 24 6.50 5.29 -5.87
N SER A 25 7.38 4.77 -6.72
CA SER A 25 8.02 5.55 -7.78
C SER A 25 7.44 5.16 -9.13
N VAL A 26 6.67 6.08 -9.73
CA VAL A 26 6.12 5.97 -11.07
C VAL A 26 6.29 7.30 -11.79
N ASP A 27 6.31 7.26 -13.12
CA ASP A 27 6.34 8.49 -13.91
C ASP A 27 5.17 9.41 -13.55
N LYS A 28 5.35 10.71 -13.75
CA LYS A 28 4.28 11.68 -13.51
C LYS A 28 3.14 11.45 -14.51
N LEU A 29 1.90 11.37 -14.03
CA LEU A 29 0.72 11.41 -14.90
C LEU A 29 0.64 12.77 -15.59
N THR A 30 0.69 12.81 -16.92
CA THR A 30 0.64 14.04 -17.72
C THR A 30 -0.68 14.21 -18.46
N GLY A 31 -1.47 13.13 -18.59
CA GLY A 31 -2.82 13.18 -19.13
C GLY A 31 -3.28 11.84 -19.68
N ALA A 32 -4.27 11.87 -20.57
CA ALA A 32 -4.81 10.65 -21.18
C ALA A 32 -3.77 9.86 -21.98
N ALA A 33 -2.76 10.54 -22.55
CA ALA A 33 -1.73 9.94 -23.39
C ALA A 33 -0.88 8.90 -22.63
N ASN A 34 -0.50 9.18 -21.38
CA ASN A 34 0.32 8.26 -20.58
C ASN A 34 -0.48 7.50 -19.51
N TYR A 35 -1.80 7.69 -19.41
CA TYR A 35 -2.62 7.07 -18.36
C TYR A 35 -2.52 5.55 -18.32
N LYS A 36 -2.52 4.87 -19.47
CA LYS A 36 -2.47 3.39 -19.52
C LYS A 36 -1.17 2.85 -18.93
N GLU A 37 -0.04 3.43 -19.33
CA GLU A 37 1.29 3.05 -18.86
C GLU A 37 1.47 3.42 -17.40
N TRP A 38 1.09 4.65 -17.04
CA TRP A 38 1.10 5.14 -15.68
C TRP A 38 0.30 4.23 -14.73
N ARG A 39 -0.94 3.93 -15.09
CA ARG A 39 -1.83 3.06 -14.30
C ARG A 39 -1.20 1.68 -14.12
N ARG A 40 -0.67 1.09 -15.19
CA ARG A 40 -0.05 -0.23 -15.13
C ARG A 40 1.18 -0.24 -14.22
N SER A 41 2.04 0.77 -14.32
CA SER A 41 3.21 0.93 -13.45
C SER A 41 2.81 1.10 -11.99
N MET A 42 1.80 1.93 -11.72
CA MET A 42 1.25 2.17 -10.38
C MET A 42 0.70 0.87 -9.77
N GLU A 43 -0.11 0.12 -10.52
CA GLU A 43 -0.66 -1.16 -10.08
C GLU A 43 0.45 -2.18 -9.75
N ILE A 44 1.51 -2.28 -10.56
CA ILE A 44 2.63 -3.20 -10.35
C ILE A 44 3.41 -2.83 -9.09
N VAL A 45 3.81 -1.56 -8.95
CA VAL A 45 4.60 -1.09 -7.80
C VAL A 45 3.82 -1.32 -6.50
N LEU A 46 2.55 -0.94 -6.45
CA LEU A 46 1.71 -1.16 -5.28
C LEU A 46 1.47 -2.66 -5.01
N ALA A 47 1.26 -3.49 -6.03
CA ALA A 47 1.07 -4.93 -5.87
C ALA A 47 2.32 -5.62 -5.31
N SER A 48 3.51 -5.23 -5.78
CA SER A 48 4.79 -5.77 -5.27
C SER A 48 5.00 -5.51 -3.78
N LYS A 49 4.34 -4.47 -3.25
CA LYS A 49 4.36 -4.06 -1.84
C LYS A 49 3.13 -4.51 -1.06
N ARG A 50 2.21 -5.25 -1.69
CA ARG A 50 0.90 -5.65 -1.11
C ARG A 50 0.01 -4.47 -0.72
N LYS A 51 0.21 -3.30 -1.35
CA LYS A 51 -0.54 -2.07 -1.07
C LYS A 51 -1.62 -1.74 -2.12
N LEU A 52 -1.69 -2.49 -3.22
CA LEU A 52 -2.71 -2.27 -4.27
C LEU A 52 -4.15 -2.31 -3.71
N GLY A 53 -4.39 -3.15 -2.70
CA GLY A 53 -5.69 -3.29 -2.06
C GLY A 53 -6.22 -2.01 -1.38
N PHE A 54 -5.34 -1.07 -1.01
CA PHE A 54 -5.76 0.22 -0.46
C PHE A 54 -6.39 1.11 -1.55
N VAL A 55 -5.82 1.12 -2.75
CA VAL A 55 -6.32 1.92 -3.88
C VAL A 55 -7.59 1.31 -4.48
N THR A 56 -7.68 -0.02 -4.52
CA THR A 56 -8.85 -0.72 -5.06
C THR A 56 -9.99 -0.91 -4.06
N GLY A 57 -9.77 -0.58 -2.78
CA GLY A 57 -10.74 -0.78 -1.69
C GLY A 57 -10.91 -2.24 -1.24
N LEU A 58 -10.03 -3.15 -1.68
CA LEU A 58 -10.02 -4.55 -1.23
C LEU A 58 -9.54 -4.68 0.22
N VAL A 59 -8.62 -3.81 0.65
CA VAL A 59 -8.17 -3.72 2.05
C VAL A 59 -8.99 -2.65 2.73
N LYS A 60 -9.98 -3.08 3.51
CA LYS A 60 -10.91 -2.19 4.22
C LYS A 60 -10.39 -1.86 5.61
N LYS A 61 -10.68 -0.64 6.05
CA LYS A 61 -10.47 -0.24 7.44
C LYS A 61 -11.43 -1.04 8.33
N ASP A 62 -10.90 -1.61 9.40
CA ASP A 62 -11.70 -2.29 10.41
C ASP A 62 -12.51 -1.26 11.21
N ALA A 63 -13.77 -1.55 11.49
CA ALA A 63 -14.67 -0.63 12.21
C ALA A 63 -14.72 -0.90 13.71
N GLU A 64 -14.31 -2.09 14.14
CA GLU A 64 -14.43 -2.56 15.53
C GLU A 64 -13.05 -2.70 16.19
N ASP A 65 -12.02 -3.04 15.40
CA ASP A 65 -10.65 -3.19 15.88
C ASP A 65 -9.85 -1.89 15.69
N GLU A 66 -9.79 -1.07 16.74
CA GLU A 66 -9.07 0.21 16.74
C GLU A 66 -7.58 0.07 16.37
N VAL A 67 -6.94 -1.05 16.75
CA VAL A 67 -5.52 -1.29 16.45
C VAL A 67 -5.34 -1.53 14.95
N LYS A 68 -6.20 -2.36 14.33
CA LYS A 68 -6.17 -2.55 12.87
C LYS A 68 -6.57 -1.29 12.11
N ALA A 69 -7.50 -0.50 12.66
CA ALA A 69 -7.92 0.76 12.07
C ALA A 69 -6.76 1.76 12.00
N ASP A 70 -5.97 1.89 13.06
CA ASP A 70 -4.77 2.74 13.10
C ASP A 70 -3.66 2.22 12.16
N GLN A 71 -3.44 0.90 12.12
CA GLN A 71 -2.50 0.28 11.17
C GLN A 71 -2.91 0.51 9.71
N TRP A 72 -4.22 0.47 9.44
CA TRP A 72 -4.78 0.78 8.12
C TRP A 72 -4.51 2.24 7.77
N ASP A 73 -4.78 3.19 8.68
CA ASP A 73 -4.53 4.62 8.45
C ASP A 73 -3.04 4.87 8.15
N THR A 74 -2.15 4.24 8.93
CA THR A 74 -0.70 4.33 8.72
C THR A 74 -0.31 3.84 7.33
N CYS A 75 -0.77 2.65 6.93
CA CYS A 75 -0.45 2.09 5.61
C CYS A 75 -1.07 2.91 4.46
N ASN A 76 -2.29 3.41 4.65
CA ASN A 76 -2.99 4.23 3.67
C ASN A 76 -2.27 5.57 3.46
N ASN A 77 -1.81 6.21 4.53
CA ASN A 77 -1.04 7.45 4.45
C ASN A 77 0.27 7.27 3.67
N MET A 78 0.92 6.10 3.78
CA MET A 78 2.13 5.78 2.98
C MET A 78 1.85 5.60 1.48
N VAL A 79 0.61 5.31 1.08
CA VAL A 79 0.19 5.20 -0.32
C VAL A 79 -0.20 6.56 -0.91
N ILE A 80 -0.73 7.47 -0.08
CA ILE A 80 -1.19 8.80 -0.49
C ILE A 80 -0.05 9.84 -0.50
N ALA A 81 1.01 9.60 0.28
CA ALA A 81 2.16 10.50 0.45
C ALA A 81 2.86 10.89 -0.86
#